data_AF-A0A6L6B7I9-F1
#
_entry.id   AF-A0A6L6B7I9-F1
#
_cell.length_a   1.000
_cell.length_b   1.000
_cell.length_c   1.000
_cell.angle_alpha   90.00
_cell.angle_beta   90.00
_cell.angle_gamma   90.00
#
_symmetry.space_group_name_H-M   'P 1'
#
loop_
_entity.id
_entity.type
_entity.pdbx_description
1 polymer ?
#
loop_
_entity_poly.entity_id
_entity_poly.type
_entity_poly.pdbx_seq_one_letter_code
_entity_poly.pdbx_strand_id
1 'polypeptide(L)' 'SAQRTLDEVLGQENAFTKDYAVIIDEKDFSIATQTSQKKRGLVAGWINGTRLIDNMTMNAGNQS' A
#
# COMPACT_ATOMS: atom_id res chain seq x y z
N SER A 1 -9.61 -7.70 3.78
CA SER A 1 -8.93 -6.60 4.49
C SER A 1 -8.40 -5.63 3.45
N ALA A 2 -8.10 -4.38 3.82
CA ALA A 2 -7.52 -3.42 2.88
C ALA A 2 -6.23 -3.94 2.21
N GLN A 3 -5.42 -4.70 2.96
CA GLN A 3 -4.23 -5.38 2.42
C GLN A 3 -4.58 -6.38 1.31
N ARG A 4 -5.58 -7.24 1.53
CA ARG A 4 -6.01 -8.22 0.51
C ARG A 4 -6.48 -7.54 -0.77
N THR A 5 -7.27 -6.47 -0.65
CA THR A 5 -7.73 -5.71 -1.82
C THR A 5 -6.57 -5.08 -2.59
N LEU A 6 -5.57 -4.55 -1.88
CA LEU A 6 -4.36 -4.02 -2.52
C LEU A 6 -3.60 -5.12 -3.29
N ASP A 7 -3.44 -6.30 -2.69
CA ASP A 7 -2.78 -7.44 -3.35
C ASP A 7 -3.56 -7.96 -4.56
N GLU A 8 -4.89 -8.01 -4.49
CA GLU A 8 -5.77 -8.43 -5.59
C GLU A 8 -5.69 -7.48 -6.78
N VAL A 9 -5.75 -6.15 -6.55
CA VAL A 9 -5.65 -5.14 -7.60
C VAL A 9 -4.29 -5.19 -8.28
N LEU A 10 -3.20 -5.20 -7.51
CA LEU A 10 -1.85 -5.28 -8.09
C LEU A 10 -1.61 -6.60 -8.82
N GLY A 11 -2.26 -7.69 -8.41
CA GLY A 11 -2.20 -8.98 -9.09
C GLY A 11 -2.88 -9.00 -10.46
N GLN A 12 -3.75 -8.03 -10.76
CA GLN A 12 -4.40 -7.91 -12.08
C GLN A 12 -3.53 -7.12 -13.09
N GLU A 13 -2.52 -6.38 -12.62
CA GLU A 13 -1.66 -5.55 -13.46
C GLU A 13 -0.40 -6.32 -13.89
N ASN A 14 -0.52 -7.16 -14.92
CA ASN A 14 0.55 -8.06 -15.38
C ASN A 14 1.88 -7.37 -15.76
N ALA A 15 1.85 -6.10 -16.16
CA ALA A 15 3.04 -5.33 -16.51
C ALA A 15 3.81 -4.80 -15.28
N PHE A 16 3.19 -4.85 -14.10
CA PHE A 16 3.75 -4.37 -12.85
C PHE A 16 4.33 -5.52 -12.04
N THR A 17 5.66 -5.57 -11.93
CA THR A 17 6.33 -6.51 -11.03
C THR A 17 6.39 -5.90 -9.63
N LYS A 18 5.53 -6.38 -8.73
CA LYS A 18 5.47 -5.92 -7.33
C LYS A 18 6.78 -6.22 -6.57
N ASP A 19 7.32 -5.19 -5.91
CA ASP A 19 8.40 -5.30 -4.91
C ASP A 19 7.77 -5.46 -3.52
N TYR A 20 7.03 -4.44 -3.09
CA TYR A 20 6.20 -4.50 -1.89
C TYR A 20 4.89 -3.73 -2.09
N ALA A 21 3.85 -4.20 -1.40
CA ALA A 21 2.62 -3.47 -1.21
C ALA A 21 2.13 -3.74 0.21
N VAL A 22 2.16 -2.74 1.07
CA VAL A 22 1.96 -2.92 2.51
C VAL A 22 1.27 -1.72 3.13
N ILE A 23 0.41 -2.00 4.11
CA ILE A 23 -0.17 -0.98 4.97
C ILE A 23 0.62 -0.91 6.26
N ILE A 24 1.18 0.27 6.56
CA ILE A 24 2.01 0.52 7.73
C ILE A 24 1.40 1.56 8.66
N ASP A 25 1.82 1.54 9.93
CA ASP A 25 1.66 2.68 10.83
C ASP A 25 2.69 3.76 10.45
N GLU A 26 2.24 4.98 10.19
CA GLU A 26 3.10 6.10 9.79
C GLU A 26 4.09 6.50 10.89
N LYS A 27 3.80 6.19 12.16
CA LYS A 27 4.66 6.57 13.28
C LYS A 27 6.01 5.85 13.29
N ASP A 28 6.01 4.55 12.99
CA ASP A 28 7.17 3.68 13.19
C ASP A 28 7.43 2.71 12.03
N PHE A 29 6.64 2.78 10.95
CA PHE A 29 6.73 1.93 9.77
C PHE A 29 6.49 0.44 10.04
N SER A 30 5.97 0.08 11.22
CA SER A 30 5.50 -1.28 11.49
C SER A 30 4.26 -1.61 10.67
N ILE A 31 3.97 -2.91 10.49
CA ILE A 31 2.73 -3.34 9.83
C ILE A 31 1.54 -2.80 10.61
N ALA A 32 0.65 -2.09 9.92
CA ALA A 32 -0.51 -1.49 10.55
C ALA A 32 -1.42 -2.58 11.13
N THR A 33 -1.84 -2.37 12.37
CA THR A 33 -2.85 -3.21 13.01
C THR A 33 -4.22 -2.53 12.97
N GLN A 34 -5.23 -3.17 13.56
CA GLN A 34 -6.55 -2.54 13.69
C GLN A 34 -6.51 -1.28 14.57
N THR A 35 -5.59 -1.20 15.54
CA THR A 35 -5.48 -0.07 16.48
C THR A 35 -4.59 1.06 16.00
N SER A 36 -3.79 0.85 14.93
CA SER A 36 -2.97 1.88 14.30
C SER A 36 -3.85 3.06 13.85
N GLN A 37 -3.54 4.25 14.35
CA GLN A 37 -4.37 5.45 14.13
C GLN A 37 -4.04 6.16 12.83
N LYS A 38 -2.80 6.09 12.35
CA LYS A 38 -2.34 6.76 11.12
C LYS A 38 -1.75 5.74 10.18
N LYS A 39 -2.55 5.28 9.22
CA LYS A 39 -2.15 4.23 8.28
C LYS A 39 -1.71 4.83 6.96
N ARG A 40 -0.63 4.29 6.41
CA ARG A 40 -0.17 4.58 5.04
C ARG A 40 -0.11 3.31 4.23
N GLY A 41 -0.67 3.34 3.02
CA GLY A 41 -0.44 2.34 2.00
C GLY A 41 0.85 2.70 1.28
N LEU A 42 1.80 1.78 1.20
CA LEU A 42 3.02 1.91 0.42
C LEU A 42 2.97 0.89 -0.72
N VAL A 43 3.32 1.32 -1.93
CA VAL A 43 3.44 0.45 -3.10
C VAL A 43 4.76 0.75 -3.80
N ALA A 44 5.51 -0.29 -4.12
CA ALA A 44 6.66 -0.20 -5.00
C ALA A 44 6.71 -1.40 -5.95
N GLY A 45 7.28 -1.16 -7.12
CA GLY A 45 7.49 -2.20 -8.11
C GLY A 45 8.13 -1.66 -9.39
N TRP A 46 8.11 -2.49 -10.42
CA TRP A 46 8.81 -2.24 -11.67
C TRP A 46 7.87 -2.34 -12.87
N ILE A 47 8.02 -1.42 -13.81
CA ILE A 47 7.41 -1.48 -15.15
C ILE A 47 8.51 -1.21 -16.17
N ASN A 48 8.74 -2.15 -17.10
CA ASN A 48 9.72 -2.00 -18.18
C ASN A 48 11.11 -1.53 -17.71
N GLY A 49 11.60 -2.06 -16.59
CA GLY A 49 12.90 -1.69 -16.01
C GLY A 49 12.93 -0.34 -15.27
N THR A 50 11.82 0.38 -15.19
CA THR A 50 11.67 1.59 -14.35
C THR A 50 11.04 1.22 -13.02
N ARG A 51 11.65 1.68 -11.91
CA ARG A 51 11.10 1.48 -10.57
C ARG A 51 10.16 2.63 -10.21
N LEU A 52 8.94 2.28 -9.81
CA LEU A 52 7.92 3.21 -9.34
C LEU A 52 7.68 2.98 -7.84
N ILE A 53 7.47 4.08 -7.11
CA ILE A 53 7.15 4.06 -5.69
C ILE A 53 6.05 5.08 -5.47
N ASP A 54 5.01 4.69 -4.75
CA ASP A 54 3.97 5.60 -4.31
C ASP A 54 3.52 5.29 -2.88
N ASN A 55 2.92 6.29 -2.24
CA ASN A 55 2.38 6.21 -0.89
C ASN A 55 1.10 7.02 -0.77
N MET A 56 0.17 6.56 0.06
CA MET A 56 -1.05 7.31 0.36
C MET A 56 -1.50 7.15 1.80
N THR A 57 -2.12 8.18 2.37
CA THR A 57 -2.81 8.08 3.66
C THR A 57 -4.13 7.32 3.49
N MET A 58 -4.41 6.37 4.40
CA MET A 58 -5.59 5.51 4.28
C MET A 58 -6.80 6.00 5.09
N ASN A 59 -6.64 7.11 5.82
CA ASN A 59 -7.67 7.68 6.68
C ASN A 59 -8.60 8.68 5.95
N ALA A 60 -8.42 8.90 4.65
CA ALA A 60 -9.19 9.87 3.88
C ALA A 60 -10.67 9.47 3.65
N GLY A 61 -11.08 8.26 4.05
CA GLY A 61 -12.45 7.74 3.88
C GLY A 61 -13.40 7.94 5.07
N ASN A 62 -12.92 8.39 6.24
CA ASN A 62 -13.75 8.65 7.44
C ASN A 62 -13.76 10.15 7.81
N GLN A 63 -13.78 11.04 6.80
CA GLN A 63 -14.08 12.45 6.99
C GLN A 63 -15.49 12.80 6.50
N SER A 64 -16.49 12.10 7.05
CA SER A 64 -17.86 12.58 7.22
C SER A 64 -18.67 11.64 8.09
#